data_AF-N0E2L9-F1
#
_entry.id   AF-N0E2L9-F1
#
_cell.length_a   1.000
_cell.length_b   1.000
_cell.length_c   1.000
_cell.angle_alpha   90.00
_cell.angle_beta   90.00
_cell.angle_gamma   90.00
#
_symmetry.space_group_name_H-M   'P 1'
#
loop_
_entity.id
_entity.type
_entity.pdbx_description
1 polymer ?
#
loop_
_entity_poly.entity_id
_entity_poly.type
_entity_poly.pdbx_seq_one_letter_code
_entity_poly.pdbx_strand_id
1 'polypeptide(L)'
;MDADAPAPLVPTDPLTKDESKVALSIVAAFVLMALVVGIMGVSKIGSQTNFDLSVGSGKTAKPSASPSATAAEPAGPQPLAILSADGFDPDGDGKENGQSAPKVFDGDPNTAWMSEGYKTPNLGGLKPGVGVIIDLGPNVTPKHVDLTLGAPASLEIYVAADRSLTNATKVAEATDANGAFGFDLPPDQTAGKQYLIVWFTNLSQVDGFYRAVLGEVSVLG
;
A
#
# COMPACT_ATOMS: atom_id res chain seq x y z
N MET A 1 52.97 32.65 21.93
CA MET A 1 53.06 32.35 20.49
C MET A 1 52.98 30.84 20.45
N ASP A 2 51.76 30.33 20.37
CA ASP A 2 51.51 28.89 20.46
C ASP A 2 50.63 28.56 19.27
N ALA A 3 51.27 27.97 18.27
CA ALA A 3 50.67 27.62 16.99
C ALA A 3 49.80 26.37 17.18
N ASP A 4 48.51 26.51 16.94
CA ASP A 4 47.57 25.41 16.77
C ASP A 4 47.94 24.65 15.48
N ALA A 5 48.23 23.35 15.59
CA ALA A 5 48.60 22.52 14.45
C ALA A 5 47.33 22.07 13.70
N PRO A 6 47.27 22.17 12.36
CA PRO A 6 46.10 21.71 11.62
C PRO A 6 45.98 20.17 11.66
N ALA A 7 44.76 19.68 11.89
CA ALA A 7 44.43 18.26 11.89
C ALA A 7 44.76 17.59 10.53
N PRO A 8 45.17 16.30 10.52
CA PRO A 8 45.50 15.60 9.29
C PRO A 8 44.26 15.36 8.42
N LEU A 9 44.36 15.73 7.14
CA LEU A 9 43.34 15.44 6.12
C LEU A 9 43.34 13.93 5.86
N VAL A 10 42.18 13.29 6.05
CA VAL A 10 41.97 11.88 5.69
C VAL A 10 42.06 11.76 4.16
N PRO A 11 42.95 10.93 3.60
CA PRO A 11 42.98 10.67 2.17
C PRO A 11 41.66 10.01 1.73
N THR A 12 40.96 10.59 0.75
CA THR A 12 39.90 9.89 0.02
C THR A 12 40.55 9.04 -1.06
N ASP A 13 40.72 7.75 -0.80
CA ASP A 13 41.19 6.81 -1.83
C ASP A 13 40.20 6.77 -3.01
N PRO A 14 40.68 6.88 -4.27
CA PRO A 14 39.82 6.76 -5.43
C PRO A 14 39.39 5.29 -5.61
N LEU A 15 38.09 5.09 -5.87
CA LEU A 15 37.48 3.79 -6.19
C LEU A 15 38.34 3.03 -7.21
N THR A 16 38.79 1.83 -6.83
CA THR A 16 39.62 0.99 -7.70
C THR A 16 38.79 0.40 -8.85
N LYS A 17 39.44 0.07 -9.97
CA LYS A 17 38.79 -0.40 -11.22
C LYS A 17 37.87 -1.61 -11.04
N ASP A 18 38.12 -2.44 -10.04
CA ASP A 18 37.30 -3.62 -9.76
C ASP A 18 35.96 -3.24 -9.11
N GLU A 19 35.92 -2.21 -8.26
CA GLU A 19 34.68 -1.70 -7.67
C GLU A 19 33.78 -1.02 -8.70
N SER A 20 34.38 -0.34 -9.70
CA SER A 20 33.62 0.22 -10.82
C SER A 20 32.97 -0.86 -11.69
N LYS A 21 33.58 -2.04 -11.83
CA LYS A 21 33.00 -3.15 -12.60
C LYS A 21 31.86 -3.84 -11.84
N VAL A 22 31.96 -3.93 -10.51
CA VAL A 22 30.89 -4.46 -9.64
C VAL A 22 29.71 -3.49 -9.54
N ALA A 23 29.97 -2.18 -9.38
CA ALA A 23 28.92 -1.17 -9.39
C ALA A 23 28.19 -1.13 -10.74
N LEU A 24 28.93 -1.21 -11.87
CA LEU A 24 28.32 -1.21 -13.19
C LEU A 24 27.50 -2.48 -13.46
N SER A 25 27.92 -3.65 -12.98
CA SER A 25 27.15 -4.89 -13.14
C SER A 25 25.86 -4.88 -12.32
N ILE A 26 25.88 -4.30 -11.11
CA ILE A 26 24.68 -4.12 -10.28
C ILE A 26 23.69 -3.17 -10.96
N VAL A 27 24.16 -2.02 -11.46
CA VAL A 27 23.31 -1.05 -12.17
C VAL A 27 22.72 -1.66 -13.44
N ALA A 28 23.53 -2.40 -14.22
CA ALA A 28 23.05 -3.07 -15.42
C ALA A 28 21.99 -4.16 -15.11
N ALA A 29 22.16 -4.90 -14.01
CA ALA A 29 21.19 -5.90 -13.56
C ALA A 29 19.87 -5.24 -13.12
N PHE A 30 19.92 -4.12 -12.38
CA PHE A 30 18.74 -3.36 -12.00
C PHE A 30 17.99 -2.78 -13.20
N VAL A 31 18.71 -2.23 -14.19
CA VAL A 31 18.09 -1.69 -15.42
C VAL A 31 17.44 -2.79 -16.24
N LEU A 32 18.08 -3.95 -16.37
CA LEU A 32 17.49 -5.11 -17.05
C LEU A 32 16.26 -5.65 -16.31
N MET A 33 16.30 -5.72 -14.98
CA MET A 33 15.14 -6.11 -14.17
C MET A 33 13.97 -5.14 -14.35
N ALA A 34 14.23 -3.83 -14.29
CA ALA A 34 13.22 -2.79 -14.51
C ALA A 34 12.62 -2.86 -15.93
N LEU A 35 13.43 -3.17 -16.95
CA LEU A 35 12.97 -3.38 -18.32
C LEU A 35 12.07 -4.61 -18.45
N VAL A 36 12.43 -5.74 -17.82
CA VAL A 36 11.62 -6.97 -17.82
C VAL A 36 10.29 -6.74 -17.11
N VAL A 37 10.29 -6.09 -15.95
CA VAL A 37 9.06 -5.73 -15.21
C VAL A 37 8.20 -4.77 -16.02
N GLY A 38 8.82 -3.78 -16.68
CA GLY A 38 8.13 -2.88 -17.61
C GLY A 38 7.44 -3.62 -18.75
N ILE A 39 8.13 -4.54 -19.43
CA ILE A 39 7.58 -5.31 -20.56
C ILE A 39 6.47 -6.29 -20.11
N MET A 40 6.60 -6.89 -18.93
CA MET A 40 5.57 -7.79 -18.38
C MET A 40 4.35 -7.02 -17.87
N GLY A 41 4.53 -5.79 -17.39
CA GLY A 41 3.44 -4.88 -16.97
C GLY A 41 2.56 -4.41 -18.14
N VAL A 42 3.13 -4.16 -19.32
CA VAL A 42 2.31 -3.77 -20.50
C VAL A 42 1.62 -4.98 -21.16
N SER A 43 2.02 -6.22 -20.85
CA SER A 43 1.47 -7.42 -21.49
C SER A 43 0.16 -7.93 -20.87
N LYS A 44 -0.39 -7.25 -19.85
CA LYS A 44 -1.75 -7.49 -19.33
C LYS A 44 -2.73 -6.32 -19.55
N ILE A 45 -2.35 -5.31 -20.35
CA ILE A 45 -3.23 -4.24 -20.82
C ILE A 45 -3.34 -4.31 -22.36
N GLY A 46 -4.12 -5.26 -22.87
CA GLY A 46 -4.14 -5.46 -24.32
C GLY A 46 -4.95 -6.65 -24.79
N SER A 47 -6.25 -6.63 -24.52
CA SER A 47 -7.21 -7.30 -25.39
C SER A 47 -8.41 -6.38 -25.51
N GLN A 48 -8.80 -6.06 -26.74
CA GLN A 48 -9.83 -5.09 -27.17
C GLN A 48 -9.34 -3.66 -27.52
N THR A 49 -8.34 -3.53 -28.41
CA THR A 49 -8.25 -2.34 -29.27
C THR A 49 -8.25 -2.77 -30.73
N ASN A 50 -9.42 -2.77 -31.36
CA ASN A 50 -9.54 -2.77 -32.82
C ASN A 50 -9.17 -1.37 -33.31
N PHE A 51 -7.92 -1.17 -33.70
CA PHE A 51 -7.49 -0.01 -34.46
C PHE A 51 -7.69 -0.30 -35.96
N ASP A 52 -8.87 0.05 -36.49
CA ASP A 52 -9.11 0.12 -37.92
C ASP A 52 -8.77 1.55 -38.39
N LEU A 53 -7.65 1.68 -39.10
CA LEU A 53 -7.26 2.90 -39.80
C LEU A 53 -7.76 2.83 -41.24
N SER A 54 -8.95 3.37 -41.49
CA SER A 54 -9.46 3.60 -42.85
C SER A 54 -9.52 5.10 -43.15
N VAL A 55 -8.53 5.58 -43.90
CA VAL A 55 -8.49 6.94 -44.47
C VAL A 55 -9.23 6.93 -45.82
N GLY A 56 -10.42 7.52 -45.81
CA GLY A 56 -10.93 8.48 -46.80
C GLY A 56 -11.19 8.04 -48.26
N SER A 57 -12.47 7.96 -48.62
CA SER A 57 -13.00 8.65 -49.81
C SER A 57 -14.53 8.75 -49.75
N GLY A 58 -15.04 9.97 -49.89
CA GLY A 58 -16.41 10.32 -49.54
C GLY A 58 -17.48 10.00 -50.58
N LYS A 59 -18.74 10.12 -50.14
CA LYS A 59 -19.87 10.72 -50.88
C LYS A 59 -21.14 10.79 -49.99
N THR A 60 -21.63 12.03 -49.82
CA THR A 60 -23.04 12.50 -49.67
C THR A 60 -24.14 11.52 -49.22
N ALA A 61 -24.80 11.81 -48.08
CA ALA A 61 -26.25 12.11 -47.93
C ALA A 61 -26.66 12.31 -46.44
N LYS A 62 -27.72 13.09 -46.23
CA LYS A 62 -28.27 13.72 -44.98
C LYS A 62 -29.60 13.02 -44.57
N PRO A 63 -30.22 13.22 -43.39
CA PRO A 63 -29.79 13.07 -41.98
C PRO A 63 -30.75 12.11 -41.20
N SER A 64 -30.60 12.06 -39.87
CA SER A 64 -31.59 11.60 -38.87
C SER A 64 -31.47 10.15 -38.41
N ALA A 65 -30.56 9.94 -37.46
CA ALA A 65 -30.80 9.02 -36.35
C ALA A 65 -30.50 9.77 -35.06
N SER A 66 -31.49 9.79 -34.17
CA SER A 66 -31.38 10.28 -32.80
C SER A 66 -30.13 9.67 -32.13
N PRO A 67 -29.33 10.43 -31.36
CA PRO A 67 -28.30 9.81 -30.55
C PRO A 67 -29.02 9.00 -29.47
N SER A 68 -29.09 7.68 -29.64
CA SER A 68 -29.21 6.79 -28.48
C SER A 68 -27.99 7.08 -27.63
N ALA A 69 -28.21 7.67 -26.45
CA ALA A 69 -27.21 7.66 -25.42
C ALA A 69 -26.92 6.20 -25.11
N THR A 70 -25.81 5.67 -25.63
CA THR A 70 -25.16 4.51 -25.05
C THR A 70 -24.89 4.90 -23.61
N ALA A 71 -25.70 4.35 -22.69
CA ALA A 71 -25.41 4.42 -21.27
C ALA A 71 -23.99 3.88 -21.10
N ALA A 72 -23.07 4.73 -20.64
CA ALA A 72 -21.75 4.30 -20.27
C ALA A 72 -21.93 3.19 -19.23
N GLU A 73 -21.40 2.01 -19.53
CA GLU A 73 -21.31 0.92 -18.57
C GLU A 73 -20.61 1.47 -17.31
N PRO A 74 -21.15 1.24 -16.10
CA PRO A 74 -20.53 1.76 -14.89
C PRO A 74 -19.08 1.26 -14.85
N ALA A 75 -18.14 2.21 -14.76
CA ALA A 75 -16.74 1.87 -14.62
C ALA A 75 -16.59 0.94 -13.41
N GLY A 76 -15.99 -0.24 -13.63
CA GLY A 76 -15.71 -1.19 -12.56
C GLY A 76 -14.78 -0.59 -11.50
N PRO A 77 -14.65 -1.24 -10.32
CA PRO A 77 -13.84 -0.74 -9.22
C PRO A 77 -12.43 -0.37 -9.68
N GLN A 78 -11.96 0.83 -9.33
CA GLN A 78 -10.63 1.31 -9.70
C GLN A 78 -9.70 1.29 -8.49
N PRO A 79 -8.41 0.96 -8.64
CA PRO A 79 -7.44 1.08 -7.55
C PRO A 79 -7.36 2.50 -7.00
N LEU A 80 -7.42 2.64 -5.68
CA LEU A 80 -7.13 3.89 -4.97
C LEU A 80 -5.65 3.94 -4.58
N ALA A 81 -5.05 5.12 -4.75
CA ALA A 81 -3.67 5.34 -4.32
C ALA A 81 -3.60 5.45 -2.80
N ILE A 82 -2.59 4.80 -2.21
CA ILE A 82 -2.21 5.01 -0.80
C ILE A 82 -1.15 6.10 -0.76
N LEU A 83 -1.43 7.20 -0.07
CA LEU A 83 -0.53 8.35 0.04
C LEU A 83 0.51 8.16 1.14
N SER A 84 0.11 7.54 2.25
CA SER A 84 1.00 7.24 3.37
C SER A 84 0.40 6.17 4.28
N ALA A 85 1.25 5.53 5.08
CA ALA A 85 0.83 4.71 6.20
C ALA A 85 1.71 5.01 7.42
N ASP A 86 1.15 4.82 8.61
CA ASP A 86 1.88 4.94 9.88
C ASP A 86 1.40 3.91 10.89
N GLY A 87 2.25 3.59 11.86
CA GLY A 87 1.88 2.79 13.01
C GLY A 87 0.84 3.53 13.84
N PHE A 88 -0.15 2.81 14.35
CA PHE A 88 -1.29 3.40 15.01
C PHE A 88 -1.53 2.77 16.38
N ASP A 89 -1.19 3.53 17.42
CA ASP A 89 -1.36 3.17 18.83
C ASP A 89 -1.96 4.34 19.65
N PRO A 90 -3.25 4.63 19.49
CA PRO A 90 -3.89 5.76 20.17
C PRO A 90 -4.02 5.57 21.69
N ASP A 91 -4.00 4.33 22.17
CA ASP A 91 -4.15 3.98 23.60
C ASP A 91 -2.81 3.77 24.32
N GLY A 92 -1.68 3.92 23.61
CA GLY A 92 -0.33 3.86 24.17
C GLY A 92 0.45 5.15 23.98
N ASP A 93 1.67 5.06 23.46
CA ASP A 93 2.57 6.23 23.30
C ASP A 93 2.49 6.87 21.91
N GLY A 94 1.55 6.41 21.08
CA GLY A 94 1.37 6.85 19.70
C GLY A 94 2.36 6.22 18.72
N LYS A 95 3.21 5.27 19.13
CA LYS A 95 4.18 4.62 18.27
C LYS A 95 3.86 3.14 18.15
N GLU A 96 3.87 2.65 16.91
CA GLU A 96 3.77 1.21 16.64
C GLU A 96 4.58 0.87 15.39
N ASN A 97 5.91 0.96 15.49
CA ASN A 97 6.84 0.73 14.37
C ASN A 97 6.50 1.50 13.08
N GLY A 98 6.08 2.77 13.20
CA GLY A 98 5.60 3.57 12.06
C GLY A 98 6.57 3.70 10.88
N GLN A 99 7.88 3.61 11.12
CA GLN A 99 8.90 3.65 10.06
C GLN A 99 8.83 2.46 9.09
N SER A 100 8.25 1.32 9.49
CA SER A 100 8.03 0.18 8.61
C SER A 100 6.62 0.13 8.02
N ALA A 101 5.71 1.02 8.42
CA ALA A 101 4.35 1.05 7.93
C ALA A 101 4.26 1.25 6.40
N PRO A 102 5.14 2.01 5.71
CA PRO A 102 5.10 2.09 4.26
C PRO A 102 5.27 0.76 3.51
N LYS A 103 5.78 -0.29 4.19
CA LYS A 103 5.89 -1.62 3.59
C LYS A 103 4.54 -2.24 3.26
N VAL A 104 3.47 -1.82 3.93
CA VAL A 104 2.13 -2.39 3.71
C VAL A 104 1.55 -2.03 2.35
N PHE A 105 2.21 -1.21 1.53
CA PHE A 105 1.77 -0.87 0.19
C PHE A 105 2.96 -0.70 -0.77
N ASP A 106 4.10 -1.34 -0.47
CA ASP A 106 5.30 -1.25 -1.31
C ASP A 106 5.31 -2.24 -2.49
N GLY A 107 4.38 -3.21 -2.49
CA GLY A 107 4.20 -4.20 -3.55
C GLY A 107 5.23 -5.33 -3.51
N ASP A 108 6.04 -5.43 -2.45
CA ASP A 108 6.97 -6.53 -2.24
C ASP A 108 6.39 -7.53 -1.22
N PRO A 109 5.98 -8.73 -1.65
CA PRO A 109 5.40 -9.74 -0.75
C PRO A 109 6.37 -10.29 0.29
N ASN A 110 7.66 -9.92 0.23
CA ASN A 110 8.68 -10.30 1.20
C ASN A 110 8.91 -9.25 2.30
N THR A 111 8.25 -8.10 2.21
CA THR A 111 8.28 -7.07 3.25
C THR A 111 6.98 -7.13 4.06
N ALA A 112 7.04 -6.59 5.28
CA ALA A 112 5.88 -6.45 6.13
C ALA A 112 6.13 -5.36 7.17
N TRP A 113 5.05 -4.71 7.58
CA TRP A 113 4.99 -4.05 8.88
C TRP A 113 4.76 -5.10 9.98
N MET A 114 5.39 -4.89 11.13
CA MET A 114 5.16 -5.69 12.33
C MET A 114 4.87 -4.75 13.48
N SER A 115 3.89 -5.10 14.31
CA SER A 115 3.63 -4.38 15.56
C SER A 115 4.83 -4.49 16.51
N GLU A 116 4.79 -3.75 17.62
CA GLU A 116 5.66 -4.03 18.75
C GLU A 116 5.41 -5.44 19.32
N GLY A 117 6.30 -5.89 20.21
CA GLY A 117 6.25 -7.23 20.78
C GLY A 117 5.47 -7.28 22.09
N TYR A 118 4.41 -8.09 22.14
CA TYR A 118 3.56 -8.26 23.31
C TYR A 118 3.80 -9.59 24.03
N LYS A 119 3.42 -9.65 25.32
CA LYS A 119 3.58 -10.85 26.17
C LYS A 119 2.49 -11.89 26.00
N THR A 120 1.29 -11.49 25.58
CA THR A 120 0.12 -12.35 25.38
C THR A 120 -0.59 -11.96 24.08
N PRO A 121 -1.43 -12.85 23.51
CA PRO A 121 -2.13 -12.60 22.25
C PRO A 121 -3.00 -11.33 22.26
N ASN A 122 -3.61 -11.00 23.41
CA ASN A 122 -4.46 -9.83 23.60
C ASN A 122 -3.65 -8.58 23.99
N LEU A 123 -2.51 -8.36 23.34
CA LEU A 123 -1.64 -7.19 23.55
C LEU A 123 -1.20 -6.99 25.01
N GLY A 124 -0.97 -8.08 25.74
CA GLY A 124 -0.62 -8.00 27.17
C GLY A 124 -1.77 -7.61 28.09
N GLY A 125 -3.00 -7.47 27.58
CA GLY A 125 -4.13 -6.88 28.29
C GLY A 125 -3.98 -5.38 28.55
N LEU A 126 -3.09 -4.70 27.82
CA LEU A 126 -2.74 -3.29 28.03
C LEU A 126 -3.69 -2.34 27.30
N LYS A 127 -4.12 -2.73 26.09
CA LYS A 127 -4.90 -1.91 25.17
C LYS A 127 -5.86 -2.78 24.35
N PRO A 128 -6.96 -2.21 23.83
CA PRO A 128 -7.94 -2.95 23.05
C PRO A 128 -7.41 -3.39 21.67
N GLY A 129 -6.37 -2.74 21.15
CA GLY A 129 -5.71 -3.12 19.91
C GLY A 129 -4.58 -2.17 19.52
N VAL A 130 -3.99 -2.44 18.36
CA VAL A 130 -3.01 -1.59 17.65
C VAL A 130 -3.14 -1.80 16.16
N GLY A 131 -2.56 -0.95 15.34
CA GLY A 131 -2.70 -1.13 13.91
C GLY A 131 -1.81 -0.30 13.03
N VAL A 132 -2.24 -0.22 11.78
CA VAL A 132 -1.70 0.68 10.77
C VAL A 132 -2.83 1.59 10.31
N ILE A 133 -2.57 2.89 10.30
CA ILE A 133 -3.47 3.88 9.70
C ILE A 133 -2.94 4.26 8.31
N ILE A 134 -3.83 4.19 7.32
CA ILE A 134 -3.54 4.34 5.90
C ILE A 134 -4.29 5.57 5.39
N ASP A 135 -3.57 6.49 4.75
CA ASP A 135 -4.11 7.69 4.14
C ASP A 135 -4.37 7.45 2.65
N LEU A 136 -5.63 7.50 2.24
CA LEU A 136 -6.08 7.35 0.85
C LEU A 136 -6.24 8.71 0.14
N GLY A 137 -6.04 9.81 0.87
CA GLY A 137 -6.29 11.16 0.39
C GLY A 137 -7.75 11.58 0.43
N PRO A 138 -8.03 12.87 0.17
CA PRO A 138 -9.37 13.42 0.24
C PRO A 138 -10.24 13.00 -0.96
N ASN A 139 -11.56 13.10 -0.81
CA ASN A 139 -12.55 12.87 -1.87
C ASN A 139 -12.56 11.45 -2.45
N VAL A 140 -12.18 10.46 -1.65
CA VAL A 140 -12.26 9.03 -2.02
C VAL A 140 -13.49 8.37 -1.40
N THR A 141 -13.84 7.20 -1.92
CA THR A 141 -14.87 6.31 -1.36
C THR A 141 -14.38 4.89 -1.52
N PRO A 142 -13.64 4.33 -0.54
CA PRO A 142 -13.15 2.97 -0.63
C PRO A 142 -14.33 2.00 -0.60
N LYS A 143 -14.32 1.03 -1.52
CA LYS A 143 -15.37 0.02 -1.75
C LYS A 143 -14.89 -1.39 -1.52
N HIS A 144 -13.59 -1.63 -1.59
CA HIS A 144 -12.99 -2.93 -1.31
C HIS A 144 -11.60 -2.72 -0.71
N VAL A 145 -11.21 -3.60 0.20
CA VAL A 145 -9.83 -3.66 0.71
C VAL A 145 -9.35 -5.11 0.67
N ASP A 146 -8.19 -5.32 0.06
CA ASP A 146 -7.45 -6.57 0.13
C ASP A 146 -6.30 -6.40 1.12
N LEU A 147 -6.06 -7.43 1.92
CA LEU A 147 -5.03 -7.51 2.94
C LEU A 147 -4.24 -8.80 2.76
N THR A 148 -2.94 -8.74 3.05
CA THR A 148 -2.09 -9.94 3.20
C THR A 148 -1.47 -9.95 4.58
N LEU A 149 -1.79 -10.96 5.39
CA LEU A 149 -1.17 -11.16 6.71
C LEU A 149 -0.01 -12.16 6.63
N GLY A 150 1.08 -11.82 7.33
CA GLY A 150 2.25 -12.69 7.47
C GLY A 150 2.17 -13.66 8.66
N ALA A 151 1.18 -13.48 9.53
CA ALA A 151 0.88 -14.37 10.66
C ALA A 151 -0.63 -14.29 10.99
N PRO A 152 -1.22 -15.35 11.58
CA PRO A 152 -2.64 -15.31 11.95
C PRO A 152 -2.96 -14.19 12.95
N ALA A 153 -4.10 -13.52 12.79
CA ALA A 153 -4.52 -12.49 13.73
C ALA A 153 -6.04 -12.24 13.66
N SER A 154 -6.58 -11.64 14.72
CA SER A 154 -7.94 -11.06 14.71
C SER A 154 -7.83 -9.54 14.54
N LEU A 155 -8.68 -8.99 13.67
CA LEU A 155 -8.64 -7.58 13.32
C LEU A 155 -10.01 -7.01 12.98
N GLU A 156 -10.08 -5.69 12.98
CA GLU A 156 -11.20 -4.87 12.58
C GLU A 156 -10.74 -3.85 11.54
N ILE A 157 -11.61 -3.51 10.60
CA ILE A 157 -11.37 -2.46 9.61
C ILE A 157 -12.24 -1.27 9.94
N TYR A 158 -11.60 -0.14 10.14
CA TYR A 158 -12.26 1.14 10.36
C TYR A 158 -12.00 2.10 9.21
N VAL A 159 -12.96 2.98 8.99
CA VAL A 159 -12.81 4.15 8.12
C VAL A 159 -13.09 5.43 8.89
N ALA A 160 -12.27 6.46 8.67
CA ALA A 160 -12.35 7.72 9.39
C ALA A 160 -12.04 8.93 8.50
N ALA A 161 -12.58 10.10 8.89
CA ALA A 161 -12.21 11.38 8.27
C ALA A 161 -10.90 11.94 8.87
N ASP A 162 -10.64 11.63 10.14
CA ASP A 162 -9.47 12.09 10.90
C ASP A 162 -8.58 10.90 11.31
N ARG A 163 -7.33 11.18 11.70
CA ARG A 163 -6.37 10.18 12.20
C ARG A 163 -6.70 9.73 13.63
N SER A 164 -7.91 9.23 13.87
CA SER A 164 -8.42 8.86 15.20
C SER A 164 -9.53 7.81 15.13
N LEU A 165 -9.67 7.00 16.18
CA LEU A 165 -10.80 6.07 16.36
C LEU A 165 -12.07 6.72 16.90
N THR A 166 -12.02 7.92 17.50
CA THR A 166 -13.16 8.53 18.20
C THR A 166 -14.43 8.66 17.36
N ASN A 167 -14.28 8.92 16.05
CA ASN A 167 -15.39 9.03 15.09
C ASN A 167 -15.23 8.08 13.90
N ALA A 168 -14.41 7.03 14.07
CA ALA A 168 -14.21 6.03 13.05
C ALA A 168 -15.43 5.09 12.98
N THR A 169 -15.71 4.59 11.80
CA THR A 169 -16.79 3.62 11.56
C THR A 169 -16.18 2.26 11.31
N LYS A 170 -16.50 1.27 12.14
CA LYS A 170 -16.13 -0.12 11.87
C LYS A 170 -16.96 -0.63 10.69
N VAL A 171 -16.30 -1.10 9.65
CA VAL A 171 -16.93 -1.57 8.40
C VAL A 171 -16.73 -3.06 8.16
N ALA A 172 -15.70 -3.67 8.76
CA ALA A 172 -15.45 -5.10 8.67
C ALA A 172 -14.68 -5.63 9.88
N GLU A 173 -14.67 -6.95 10.05
CA GLU A 173 -13.87 -7.66 11.05
C GLU A 173 -13.53 -9.08 10.57
N ALA A 174 -12.44 -9.63 11.09
CA ALA A 174 -12.12 -11.05 10.95
C ALA A 174 -11.45 -11.59 12.20
N THR A 175 -11.68 -12.88 12.45
CA THR A 175 -11.10 -13.63 13.57
C THR A 175 -10.16 -14.69 13.02
N ASP A 176 -8.96 -14.80 13.61
CA ASP A 176 -7.93 -15.78 13.22
C ASP A 176 -7.65 -15.83 11.70
N ALA A 177 -7.72 -14.67 11.05
CA ALA A 177 -7.44 -14.52 9.62
C ALA A 177 -5.94 -14.70 9.34
N ASN A 178 -5.60 -15.20 8.16
CA ASN A 178 -4.22 -15.47 7.75
C ASN A 178 -4.07 -15.40 6.22
N GLY A 179 -2.87 -15.07 5.73
CA GLY A 179 -2.60 -14.97 4.29
C GLY A 179 -3.39 -13.84 3.63
N ALA A 180 -3.70 -14.01 2.34
CA ALA A 180 -4.42 -13.01 1.55
C ALA A 180 -5.95 -13.17 1.66
N PHE A 181 -6.67 -12.08 1.91
CA PHE A 181 -8.13 -12.00 1.96
C PHE A 181 -8.59 -10.54 1.78
N GLY A 182 -9.89 -10.31 1.61
CA GLY A 182 -10.43 -8.97 1.42
C GLY A 182 -11.85 -8.79 1.94
N PHE A 183 -12.29 -7.55 1.97
CA PHE A 183 -13.63 -7.15 2.41
C PHE A 183 -14.25 -6.15 1.44
N ASP A 184 -15.53 -6.37 1.11
CA ASP A 184 -16.36 -5.34 0.53
C ASP A 184 -16.73 -4.31 1.58
N LEU A 185 -16.57 -3.03 1.25
CA LEU A 185 -16.81 -1.89 2.13
C LEU A 185 -18.07 -1.15 1.70
N PRO A 186 -19.06 -0.95 2.59
CA PRO A 186 -20.31 -0.28 2.25
C PRO A 186 -20.09 1.19 1.83
N PRO A 187 -20.40 1.59 0.58
CA PRO A 187 -20.11 2.95 0.09
C PRO A 187 -20.79 4.06 0.90
N ASP A 188 -21.96 3.78 1.48
CA ASP A 188 -22.71 4.68 2.35
C ASP A 188 -22.01 4.95 3.69
N GLN A 189 -21.11 4.04 4.11
CA GLN A 189 -20.32 4.18 5.32
C GLN A 189 -18.91 4.73 5.06
N THR A 190 -18.41 4.64 3.82
CA THR A 190 -17.04 5.04 3.48
C THR A 190 -16.91 6.38 2.76
N ALA A 191 -18.01 6.93 2.24
CA ALA A 191 -18.00 8.20 1.53
C ALA A 191 -17.35 9.34 2.34
N GLY A 192 -16.33 9.98 1.77
CA GLY A 192 -15.64 11.11 2.38
C GLY A 192 -14.68 10.74 3.53
N LYS A 193 -14.45 9.45 3.79
CA LYS A 193 -13.49 8.97 4.78
C LYS A 193 -12.16 8.66 4.10
N GLN A 194 -11.14 9.44 4.43
CA GLN A 194 -9.81 9.36 3.82
C GLN A 194 -8.89 8.34 4.50
N TYR A 195 -9.17 7.99 5.76
CA TYR A 195 -8.34 7.04 6.50
C TYR A 195 -8.98 5.67 6.56
N LEU A 196 -8.19 4.65 6.23
CA LEU A 196 -8.49 3.25 6.53
C LEU A 196 -7.56 2.80 7.65
N ILE A 197 -8.10 2.18 8.70
CA ILE A 197 -7.33 1.70 9.85
C ILE A 197 -7.50 0.19 9.92
N VAL A 198 -6.39 -0.53 9.81
CA VAL A 198 -6.33 -1.98 10.05
C VAL A 198 -5.98 -2.18 11.52
N TRP A 199 -6.97 -2.54 12.34
CA TRP A 199 -6.89 -2.58 13.80
C TRP A 199 -6.85 -4.01 14.33
N PHE A 200 -5.71 -4.45 14.85
CA PHE A 200 -5.49 -5.79 15.38
C PHE A 200 -5.87 -5.89 16.86
N THR A 201 -6.67 -6.90 17.19
CA THR A 201 -7.21 -7.14 18.54
C THR A 201 -6.69 -8.45 19.16
N ASN A 202 -6.18 -9.37 18.34
CA ASN A 202 -5.54 -10.60 18.80
C ASN A 202 -4.38 -10.98 17.88
N LEU A 203 -3.24 -11.35 18.48
CA LEU A 203 -1.96 -11.48 17.80
C LEU A 203 -1.42 -12.91 17.86
N SER A 204 -0.60 -13.29 16.89
CA SER A 204 0.12 -14.58 16.89
C SER A 204 1.54 -14.45 17.42
N GLN A 205 2.08 -15.58 17.87
CA GLN A 205 3.47 -15.64 18.31
C GLN A 205 4.43 -15.61 17.11
N VAL A 206 5.31 -14.61 17.08
CA VAL A 206 6.35 -14.38 16.08
C VAL A 206 7.64 -13.99 16.81
N ASP A 207 8.73 -14.71 16.55
CA ASP A 207 10.06 -14.47 17.15
C ASP A 207 10.05 -14.37 18.69
N GLY A 208 9.22 -15.21 19.33
CA GLY A 208 9.11 -15.29 20.80
C GLY A 208 8.22 -14.21 21.44
N PHE A 209 7.64 -13.31 20.66
CA PHE A 209 6.66 -12.30 21.11
C PHE A 209 5.32 -12.50 20.41
N TYR A 210 4.25 -11.90 20.93
CA TYR A 210 2.99 -11.79 20.19
C TYR A 210 3.01 -10.53 19.34
N ARG A 211 2.75 -10.64 18.02
CA ARG A 211 2.83 -9.53 17.06
C ARG A 211 1.75 -9.63 15.98
N ALA A 212 1.31 -8.48 15.48
CA ALA A 212 0.64 -8.38 14.18
C ALA A 212 1.71 -8.34 13.08
N VAL A 213 1.43 -8.96 11.94
CA VAL A 213 2.29 -8.94 10.75
C VAL A 213 1.42 -8.65 9.53
N LEU A 214 1.53 -7.42 9.01
CA LEU A 214 0.78 -6.95 7.85
C LEU A 214 1.73 -6.77 6.67
N GLY A 215 1.55 -7.59 5.65
CA GLY A 215 2.38 -7.62 4.44
C GLY A 215 1.94 -6.55 3.44
N GLU A 216 0.73 -6.66 2.93
CA GLU A 216 0.23 -5.79 1.84
C GLU A 216 -1.22 -5.36 2.08
N VAL A 217 -1.54 -4.16 1.58
CA VAL A 217 -2.87 -3.55 1.57
C VAL A 217 -3.09 -2.90 0.20
N SER A 218 -4.17 -3.29 -0.46
CA SER A 218 -4.66 -2.58 -1.64
C SER A 218 -6.13 -2.23 -1.48
N VAL A 219 -6.52 -1.07 -2.03
CA VAL A 219 -7.87 -0.53 -1.86
C VAL A 219 -8.45 -0.21 -3.22
N LEU A 220 -9.73 -0.57 -3.44
CA LEU A 220 -10.48 -0.22 -4.65
C LEU A 220 -11.62 0.75 -4.30
N GLY A 221 -11.98 1.63 -5.22
CA GLY A 221 -13.03 2.64 -5.08
C GLY A 221 -14.03 2.68 -6.23
#